data_AF-H1YD49-F1
#
_entry.id   AF-H1YD49-F1
#
_cell.length_a   1.000
_cell.length_b   1.000
_cell.length_c   1.000
_cell.angle_alpha   90.00
_cell.angle_beta   90.00
_cell.angle_gamma   90.00
#
_symmetry.space_group_name_H-M   'P 1'
#
loop_
_entity.id
_entity.type
_entity.pdbx_description
1 polymer ?
#
loop_
_entity_poly.entity_id
_entity_poly.type
_entity_poly.pdbx_seq_one_letter_code
_entity_poly.pdbx_strand_id
1 'polypeptide(L)'
;MHHPLKKTSILLLTALMLFCVKLPAQVRSLSGHSLDNAALSTYIKKQMDSLKIPGAAVCIINHKQVVYQHVFGYANLEQKRPVDAHTLFEAASMTKPLFAYYVNLLAQTGEISLDKPLYQYLPLPDLDYDPRYQKNAASSLLATSNDYAPFLSAVLSNHGHELNKKIEALVINGQ
;
A
#
# COMPACT_ATOMS: atom_id res chain seq x y z
N MET A 1 48.13 31.98 -35.13
CA MET A 1 46.71 32.24 -34.78
C MET A 1 46.08 30.95 -34.24
N HIS A 2 46.16 30.69 -32.94
CA HIS A 2 45.48 29.56 -32.29
C HIS A 2 44.23 30.06 -31.58
N HIS A 3 43.05 29.65 -32.08
CA HIS A 3 41.73 30.08 -31.63
C HIS A 3 41.45 29.61 -30.17
N PRO A 4 41.04 30.50 -29.23
CA PRO A 4 40.77 30.13 -27.83
C PRO A 4 39.45 29.39 -27.61
N LEU A 5 38.69 29.09 -28.67
CA LEU A 5 37.32 28.55 -28.60
C LEU A 5 37.21 27.14 -28.01
N LYS A 6 38.30 26.36 -28.01
CA LYS A 6 38.29 24.99 -27.45
C LYS A 6 38.22 24.98 -25.91
N LYS A 7 38.85 25.95 -25.24
CA LYS A 7 38.90 25.99 -23.77
C LYS A 7 37.60 26.51 -23.16
N THR A 8 36.95 27.49 -23.79
CA THR A 8 35.65 28.02 -23.36
C THR A 8 34.53 27.01 -23.57
N SER A 9 34.55 26.24 -24.65
CA SER A 9 33.56 25.20 -24.93
C SER A 9 33.64 24.01 -23.94
N ILE A 10 34.85 23.59 -23.56
CA ILE A 10 35.05 22.56 -22.52
C ILE A 10 34.56 23.06 -21.16
N LEU A 11 34.84 24.33 -20.80
CA LEU A 11 34.39 24.93 -19.53
C LEU A 11 32.86 24.99 -19.42
N LEU A 12 32.18 25.32 -20.53
CA LEU A 12 30.72 25.38 -20.60
C LEU A 12 30.06 24.00 -20.50
N LEU A 13 30.65 22.97 -21.13
CA LEU A 13 30.18 21.59 -21.01
C LEU A 13 30.38 21.04 -19.58
N THR A 14 31.48 21.37 -18.91
CA THR A 14 31.69 20.98 -17.51
C THR A 14 30.72 21.68 -16.56
N ALA A 15 30.40 22.96 -16.80
CA ALA A 15 29.42 23.71 -16.02
C ALA A 15 27.98 23.17 -16.22
N LEU A 16 27.63 22.74 -17.43
CA LEU A 16 26.33 22.14 -17.75
C LEU A 16 26.14 20.76 -17.10
N MET A 17 27.22 19.95 -17.02
CA MET A 17 27.25 18.67 -16.29
C MET A 17 27.10 18.85 -14.77
N LEU A 18 27.69 19.92 -14.21
CA LEU A 18 27.57 20.27 -12.78
C LEU A 18 26.18 20.82 -12.41
N PHE A 19 25.41 21.34 -13.37
CA PHE A 19 24.06 21.87 -13.12
C PHE A 19 22.98 20.78 -13.06
N CYS A 20 23.30 19.51 -13.35
CA CYS A 20 22.40 18.38 -13.16
C CYS A 20 22.42 17.87 -11.71
N VAL A 21 22.26 18.78 -10.74
CA VAL A 21 21.95 18.38 -9.36
C VAL A 21 20.49 17.98 -9.35
N LYS A 22 20.20 16.68 -9.24
CA LYS A 22 18.85 16.20 -8.95
C LYS A 22 18.44 16.81 -7.60
N LEU A 23 17.54 17.80 -7.61
CA LEU A 23 17.00 18.33 -6.36
C LEU A 23 16.38 17.16 -5.58
N PRO A 24 16.61 17.07 -4.26
CA PRO A 24 15.95 16.07 -3.44
C PRO A 24 14.44 16.25 -3.63
N ALA A 25 13.76 15.14 -3.94
CA ALA A 25 12.33 15.18 -4.16
C ALA A 25 11.65 15.64 -2.85
N GLN A 26 10.97 16.78 -2.90
CA GLN A 26 10.29 17.33 -1.74
C GLN A 26 8.89 16.75 -1.61
N VAL A 27 8.42 16.58 -0.37
CA VAL A 27 7.04 16.21 -0.11
C VAL A 27 6.14 17.36 -0.56
N ARG A 28 5.14 17.04 -1.38
CA ARG A 28 4.09 17.97 -1.78
C ARG A 28 2.77 17.57 -1.13
N SER A 29 2.12 18.53 -0.49
CA SER A 29 0.76 18.37 0.02
C SER A 29 -0.24 18.23 -1.14
N LEU A 30 -1.46 17.79 -0.82
CA LEU A 30 -2.57 17.78 -1.79
C LEU A 30 -2.93 19.19 -2.29
N SER A 31 -2.68 20.22 -1.48
CA SER A 31 -2.82 21.63 -1.85
C SER A 31 -1.63 22.19 -2.64
N GLY A 32 -0.62 21.38 -2.93
CA GLY A 32 0.54 21.76 -3.74
C GLY A 32 1.67 22.49 -2.98
N HIS A 33 1.54 22.66 -1.66
CA HIS A 33 2.60 23.26 -0.85
C HIS A 33 3.73 22.26 -0.62
N SER A 34 4.97 22.77 -0.67
CA SER A 34 6.13 21.97 -0.29
C SER A 34 6.22 21.87 1.22
N LEU A 35 6.45 20.66 1.72
CA LEU A 35 6.67 20.36 3.12
C LEU A 35 8.15 20.06 3.35
N ASP A 36 8.72 20.67 4.37
CA ASP A 36 10.08 20.35 4.81
C ASP A 36 10.10 18.97 5.48
N ASN A 37 11.03 18.11 5.05
CA ASN A 37 11.14 16.74 5.53
C ASN A 37 11.54 16.69 7.02
N ALA A 38 12.33 17.65 7.51
CA ALA A 38 12.73 17.68 8.92
C ALA A 38 11.56 18.10 9.82
N ALA A 39 10.81 19.13 9.41
CA ALA A 39 9.57 19.53 10.08
C ALA A 39 8.54 18.40 10.10
N LEU A 40 8.36 17.67 8.98
CA LEU A 40 7.48 16.51 8.89
C LEU A 40 7.90 15.39 9.84
N SER A 41 9.20 15.06 9.88
CA SER A 41 9.73 14.02 10.78
C SER A 41 9.53 14.39 12.25
N THR A 42 9.72 15.66 12.59
CA THR A 42 9.47 16.19 13.93
C THR A 42 7.99 16.09 14.30
N TYR A 43 7.09 16.44 13.38
CA TYR A 43 5.66 16.31 13.56
C TYR A 43 5.24 14.85 13.79
N ILE A 44 5.71 13.91 12.96
CA ILE A 44 5.41 12.48 13.09
C ILE A 44 5.87 11.98 14.46
N LYS A 45 7.11 12.30 14.86
CA LYS A 45 7.63 11.90 16.18
C LYS A 45 6.75 12.44 17.32
N LYS A 46 6.32 13.70 17.24
CA LYS A 46 5.42 14.30 18.25
C LYS A 46 4.09 13.56 18.35
N GLN A 47 3.51 13.15 17.21
CA GLN A 47 2.27 12.37 17.19
C GLN A 47 2.48 10.96 17.75
N MET A 48 3.59 10.31 17.40
CA MET A 48 3.95 9.01 17.96
C MET A 48 4.08 9.07 19.48
N ASP A 49 4.78 10.08 20.00
CA ASP A 49 4.95 10.29 21.44
C ASP A 49 3.58 10.51 22.13
N SER A 50 2.70 11.31 21.52
CA SER A 50 1.34 11.59 22.02
C SER A 50 0.43 10.35 22.03
N LEU A 51 0.49 9.54 20.98
CA LEU A 51 -0.33 8.34 20.80
C LEU A 51 0.32 7.07 21.38
N LYS A 52 1.51 7.20 21.98
CA LYS A 52 2.30 6.08 22.52
C LYS A 52 2.58 4.99 21.46
N ILE A 53 2.85 5.41 20.22
CA ILE A 53 3.21 4.50 19.12
C ILE A 53 4.70 4.15 19.25
N PRO A 54 5.06 2.88 19.48
CA PRO A 54 6.43 2.49 19.82
C PRO A 54 7.40 2.54 18.63
N GLY A 55 6.91 2.32 17.42
CA GLY A 55 7.70 2.33 16.21
C GLY A 55 6.84 2.46 14.95
N ALA A 56 7.40 3.05 13.91
CA ALA A 56 6.70 3.27 12.64
C ALA A 56 7.69 3.31 11.47
N ALA A 57 7.25 2.87 10.30
CA ALA A 57 7.90 3.13 9.03
C ALA A 57 6.96 3.96 8.16
N VAL A 58 7.42 5.10 7.65
CA VAL A 58 6.61 6.06 6.89
C VAL A 58 7.24 6.28 5.52
N CYS A 59 6.43 6.11 4.48
CA CYS A 59 6.78 6.38 3.10
C CYS A 59 5.74 7.30 2.46
N ILE A 60 6.19 8.37 1.79
CA ILE A 60 5.32 9.25 1.00
C ILE A 60 5.74 9.18 -0.45
N ILE A 61 4.74 8.95 -1.30
CA ILE A 61 4.88 8.87 -2.75
C ILE A 61 4.16 10.07 -3.37
N ASN A 62 4.88 10.90 -4.12
CA ASN A 62 4.30 11.94 -4.96
C ASN A 62 4.75 11.73 -6.41
N HIS A 63 3.83 11.89 -7.36
CA HIS A 63 4.13 11.73 -8.79
C HIS A 63 4.87 10.41 -9.13
N LYS A 64 4.44 9.31 -8.50
CA LYS A 64 5.02 7.96 -8.66
C LYS A 64 6.47 7.82 -8.17
N GLN A 65 6.98 8.77 -7.39
CA GLN A 65 8.32 8.74 -6.80
C GLN A 65 8.22 8.76 -5.28
N VAL A 66 9.09 7.99 -4.61
CA VAL A 66 9.26 8.09 -3.17
C VAL A 66 9.98 9.41 -2.88
N VAL A 67 9.33 10.30 -2.14
CA VAL A 67 9.84 11.63 -1.80
C VAL A 67 10.17 11.77 -0.31
N TYR A 68 9.77 10.80 0.49
CA TYR A 68 10.06 10.72 1.92
C TYR A 68 10.01 9.27 2.35
N GLN A 69 11.04 8.81 3.04
CA GLN A 69 11.10 7.45 3.61
C GLN A 69 11.89 7.50 4.91
N HIS A 70 11.22 7.26 6.04
CA HIS A 70 11.84 7.31 7.37
C HIS A 70 11.29 6.22 8.27
N VAL A 71 12.16 5.72 9.15
CA VAL A 71 11.81 4.78 10.23
C VAL A 71 11.96 5.48 11.58
N PHE A 72 11.14 5.08 12.53
CA PHE A 72 11.04 5.69 13.85
C PHE A 72 10.90 4.62 14.92
N GLY A 73 11.54 4.85 16.07
CA GLY A 73 11.33 4.06 17.28
C GLY A 73 11.81 2.62 17.18
N TYR A 74 11.10 1.72 17.86
CA TYR A 74 11.52 0.34 18.08
C TYR A 74 10.47 -0.64 17.56
N ALA A 75 10.95 -1.68 16.90
CA ALA A 75 10.16 -2.83 16.49
C ALA A 75 9.91 -3.81 17.65
N ASN A 76 10.74 -3.76 18.70
CA ASN A 76 10.50 -4.46 19.96
C ASN A 76 11.03 -3.60 21.13
N LEU A 77 10.15 -3.28 22.08
CA LEU A 77 10.47 -2.42 23.23
C LEU A 77 11.35 -3.12 24.27
N GLU A 78 11.08 -4.39 24.55
CA GLU A 78 11.82 -5.18 25.55
C GLU A 78 13.28 -5.39 25.13
N GLN A 79 13.47 -5.76 23.87
CA GLN A 79 14.79 -6.00 23.28
C GLN A 79 15.44 -4.71 22.74
N LYS A 80 14.73 -3.58 22.79
CA LYS A 80 15.13 -2.29 22.20
C LYS A 80 15.61 -2.43 20.75
N ARG A 81 14.97 -3.31 19.98
CA ARG A 81 15.29 -3.53 18.57
C ARG A 81 14.72 -2.37 17.75
N PRO A 82 15.54 -1.59 17.03
CA PRO A 82 15.05 -0.45 16.25
C PRO A 82 14.16 -0.93 15.10
N VAL A 83 13.27 -0.06 14.63
CA VAL A 83 12.67 -0.24 13.30
C VAL A 83 13.74 0.04 12.26
N ASP A 84 13.83 -0.83 11.26
CA ASP A 84 14.73 -0.70 10.11
C ASP A 84 13.99 -1.00 8.78
N ALA A 85 14.71 -0.94 7.67
CA ALA A 85 14.17 -1.19 6.34
C ALA A 85 13.66 -2.63 6.10
N HIS A 86 13.97 -3.57 7.01
CA HIS A 86 13.60 -4.98 6.91
C HIS A 86 12.56 -5.38 7.95
N THR A 87 12.11 -4.42 8.78
CA THR A 87 11.13 -4.68 9.82
C THR A 87 9.77 -5.01 9.20
N LEU A 88 9.26 -6.20 9.49
CA LEU A 88 7.93 -6.63 9.08
C LEU A 88 6.88 -6.11 10.07
N PHE A 89 5.79 -5.56 9.52
CA PHE A 89 4.61 -5.15 10.26
C PHE A 89 3.43 -6.03 9.84
N GLU A 90 2.50 -6.28 10.75
CA GLU A 90 1.26 -6.96 10.40
C GLU A 90 0.44 -6.11 9.43
N ALA A 91 0.16 -6.65 8.25
CA ALA A 91 -0.56 -5.92 7.21
C ALA A 91 -2.03 -5.65 7.60
N ALA A 92 -2.65 -6.50 8.43
CA ALA A 92 -4.04 -6.39 8.87
C ALA A 92 -4.99 -6.03 7.71
N SER A 93 -5.82 -4.99 7.88
CA SER A 93 -6.76 -4.52 6.87
C SER A 93 -6.13 -3.95 5.60
N MET A 94 -4.80 -3.77 5.52
CA MET A 94 -4.11 -3.44 4.26
C MET A 94 -4.19 -4.58 3.23
N THR A 95 -4.57 -5.79 3.64
CA THR A 95 -4.83 -6.92 2.74
C THR A 95 -6.08 -6.71 1.86
N LYS A 96 -7.08 -5.96 2.36
CA LYS A 96 -8.36 -5.72 1.66
C LYS A 96 -8.21 -5.04 0.29
N PRO A 97 -7.47 -3.91 0.15
CA PRO A 97 -7.29 -3.30 -1.18
C PRO A 97 -6.54 -4.22 -2.15
N LEU A 98 -5.63 -5.07 -1.67
CA LEU A 98 -4.96 -6.07 -2.51
C LEU A 98 -5.96 -7.15 -2.99
N PHE A 99 -6.80 -7.66 -2.09
CA PHE A 99 -7.88 -8.58 -2.46
C PHE A 99 -8.84 -7.94 -3.48
N ALA A 100 -9.25 -6.69 -3.25
CA ALA A 100 -10.10 -5.94 -4.17
C ALA A 100 -9.47 -5.80 -5.55
N TYR A 101 -8.15 -5.55 -5.63
CA TYR A 101 -7.42 -5.51 -6.89
C TYR A 101 -7.51 -6.84 -7.64
N TYR A 102 -7.28 -7.98 -6.97
CA TYR A 102 -7.40 -9.30 -7.59
C TYR A 102 -8.82 -9.61 -8.08
N VAL A 103 -9.84 -9.28 -7.28
CA VAL A 103 -11.25 -9.43 -7.69
C VAL A 103 -11.54 -8.61 -8.95
N ASN A 104 -11.00 -7.39 -9.05
CA ASN A 104 -11.13 -6.58 -10.26
C ASN A 104 -10.39 -7.18 -11.46
N LEU A 105 -9.21 -7.78 -11.28
CA LEU A 105 -8.52 -8.48 -12.35
C LEU A 105 -9.33 -9.66 -12.90
N LEU A 106 -9.90 -10.48 -12.01
CA LEU A 106 -10.77 -11.59 -12.40
C LEU A 106 -12.03 -11.11 -13.14
N ALA A 107 -12.57 -9.96 -12.75
CA ALA A 107 -13.68 -9.34 -13.47
C ALA A 107 -13.28 -8.84 -14.86
N GLN A 108 -12.08 -8.27 -15.00
CA GLN A 108 -11.54 -7.82 -16.29
C GLN A 108 -11.29 -8.99 -17.25
N THR A 109 -10.88 -10.15 -16.74
CA THR A 109 -10.70 -11.36 -17.56
C THR A 109 -12.00 -12.12 -17.83
N GLY A 110 -13.13 -11.67 -17.27
CA GLY A 110 -14.45 -12.29 -17.44
C GLY A 110 -14.69 -13.55 -16.60
N GLU A 111 -13.75 -13.90 -15.70
CA GLU A 111 -13.87 -15.07 -14.82
C GLU A 111 -14.99 -14.88 -13.79
N ILE A 112 -15.20 -13.63 -13.35
CA ILE A 112 -16.34 -13.24 -12.53
C ILE A 112 -17.04 -12.01 -13.11
N SER A 113 -18.30 -11.82 -12.73
CA SER A 113 -19.06 -10.60 -12.92
C SER A 113 -19.27 -9.99 -11.55
N LEU A 114 -18.96 -8.70 -11.41
CA LEU A 114 -19.08 -8.01 -10.13
C LEU A 114 -20.53 -7.88 -9.67
N ASP A 115 -21.49 -7.91 -10.60
CA ASP A 115 -22.92 -7.71 -10.33
C ASP A 115 -23.70 -9.02 -10.25
N LYS A 116 -23.05 -10.15 -10.55
CA LYS A 116 -23.66 -11.47 -10.34
C LYS A 116 -23.67 -11.79 -8.84
N PRO A 117 -24.80 -12.24 -8.28
CA PRO A 117 -24.86 -12.65 -6.88
C PRO A 117 -23.83 -13.73 -6.54
N LEU A 118 -23.13 -13.56 -5.42
CA LEU A 118 -22.01 -14.41 -5.00
C LEU A 118 -22.41 -15.86 -4.75
N TYR A 119 -23.64 -16.11 -4.30
CA TYR A 119 -24.15 -17.47 -4.09
C TYR A 119 -24.10 -18.32 -5.38
N GLN A 120 -24.14 -17.68 -6.56
CA GLN A 120 -24.05 -18.38 -7.84
C GLN A 120 -22.62 -18.80 -8.20
N TYR A 121 -21.61 -18.24 -7.53
CA TYR A 121 -20.22 -18.67 -7.63
C TYR A 121 -19.85 -19.65 -6.52
N LEU A 122 -20.32 -19.38 -5.31
CA LEU A 122 -20.05 -20.20 -4.12
C LEU A 122 -21.35 -20.43 -3.33
N PRO A 123 -22.07 -21.52 -3.63
CA PRO A 123 -23.21 -21.95 -2.84
C PRO A 123 -22.79 -22.33 -1.42
N LEU A 124 -23.45 -21.75 -0.42
CA LEU A 124 -23.22 -21.90 1.00
C LEU A 124 -24.59 -22.17 1.66
N PRO A 125 -25.05 -23.43 1.67
CA PRO A 125 -26.39 -23.78 2.14
C PRO A 125 -26.68 -23.31 3.57
N ASP A 126 -25.66 -23.21 4.42
CA ASP A 126 -25.75 -22.71 5.78
C ASP A 126 -26.23 -21.23 5.86
N LEU A 127 -26.20 -20.49 4.75
CA LEU A 127 -26.60 -19.08 4.66
C LEU A 127 -27.96 -18.89 3.97
N ASP A 128 -28.63 -19.96 3.54
CA ASP A 128 -29.90 -19.88 2.81
C ASP A 128 -31.05 -19.28 3.62
N TYR A 129 -30.92 -19.24 4.96
CA TYR A 129 -31.90 -18.59 5.84
C TYR A 129 -31.89 -17.06 5.74
N ASP A 130 -30.82 -16.45 5.21
CA ASP A 130 -30.71 -14.99 5.11
C ASP A 130 -31.07 -14.51 3.69
N PRO A 131 -32.16 -13.72 3.52
CA PRO A 131 -32.59 -13.26 2.19
C PRO A 131 -31.58 -12.33 1.50
N ARG A 132 -30.57 -11.82 2.22
CA ARG A 132 -29.47 -11.03 1.64
C ARG A 132 -28.46 -11.90 0.88
N TYR A 133 -28.32 -13.17 1.25
CA TYR A 133 -27.37 -14.11 0.64
C TYR A 133 -27.56 -14.21 -0.88
N GLN A 134 -28.83 -14.21 -1.33
CA GLN A 134 -29.18 -14.30 -2.74
C GLN A 134 -28.99 -12.99 -3.53
N LYS A 135 -28.72 -11.87 -2.85
CA LYS A 135 -28.64 -10.52 -3.46
C LYS A 135 -27.24 -9.92 -3.41
N ASN A 136 -26.35 -10.43 -2.56
CA ASN A 136 -25.02 -9.88 -2.38
C ASN A 136 -24.15 -10.17 -3.60
N ALA A 137 -23.80 -9.11 -4.34
CA ALA A 137 -22.85 -9.17 -5.45
C ALA A 137 -21.45 -8.74 -4.98
N ALA A 138 -20.41 -9.08 -5.77
CA ALA A 138 -19.04 -8.70 -5.42
C ALA A 138 -18.87 -7.17 -5.40
N SER A 139 -19.55 -6.43 -6.28
CA SER A 139 -19.54 -4.96 -6.30
C SER A 139 -19.97 -4.35 -4.97
N SER A 140 -20.98 -4.94 -4.30
CA SER A 140 -21.43 -4.48 -2.99
C SER A 140 -20.39 -4.71 -1.89
N LEU A 141 -19.72 -5.86 -1.89
CA LEU A 141 -18.65 -6.17 -0.92
C LEU A 141 -17.41 -5.31 -1.11
N LEU A 142 -17.09 -4.94 -2.35
CA LEU A 142 -15.97 -4.05 -2.66
C LEU A 142 -16.27 -2.59 -2.30
N ALA A 143 -17.56 -2.19 -2.36
CA ALA A 143 -17.99 -0.82 -2.12
C ALA A 143 -18.10 -0.44 -0.63
N THR A 144 -18.34 -1.40 0.28
CA THR A 144 -18.48 -1.10 1.71
C THR A 144 -17.42 -1.82 2.55
N SER A 145 -16.70 -1.06 3.37
CA SER A 145 -15.65 -1.59 4.25
C SER A 145 -16.18 -2.15 5.58
N ASN A 146 -17.44 -1.88 5.95
CA ASN A 146 -17.95 -2.16 7.31
C ASN A 146 -19.27 -2.96 7.39
N ASP A 147 -20.23 -2.81 6.48
CA ASP A 147 -21.57 -3.43 6.66
C ASP A 147 -21.61 -4.95 6.43
N TYR A 148 -20.53 -5.52 5.89
CA TYR A 148 -20.39 -6.95 5.67
C TYR A 148 -19.43 -7.64 6.64
N ALA A 149 -19.02 -6.97 7.73
CA ALA A 149 -18.19 -7.58 8.76
C ALA A 149 -18.74 -8.94 9.28
N PRO A 150 -20.06 -9.14 9.47
CA PRO A 150 -20.60 -10.44 9.85
C PRO A 150 -20.45 -11.50 8.75
N PHE A 151 -20.61 -11.12 7.49
CA PHE A 151 -20.46 -12.01 6.33
C PHE A 151 -18.99 -12.36 6.07
N LEU A 152 -18.09 -11.38 6.11
CA LEU A 152 -16.65 -11.62 6.06
C LEU A 152 -16.19 -12.46 7.24
N SER A 153 -16.70 -12.19 8.45
CA SER A 153 -16.40 -13.01 9.63
C SER A 153 -16.85 -14.45 9.41
N ALA A 154 -18.07 -14.71 8.92
CA ALA A 154 -18.56 -16.05 8.64
C ALA A 154 -17.76 -16.79 7.54
N VAL A 155 -17.38 -16.08 6.46
CA VAL A 155 -16.55 -16.64 5.38
C VAL A 155 -15.13 -16.93 5.87
N LEU A 156 -14.54 -16.02 6.66
CA LEU A 156 -13.19 -16.19 7.21
C LEU A 156 -13.14 -17.15 8.40
N SER A 157 -14.22 -17.30 9.18
CA SER A 157 -14.28 -18.18 10.35
C SER A 157 -14.50 -19.64 9.97
N ASN A 158 -15.35 -19.92 8.97
CA ASN A 158 -15.67 -21.29 8.57
C ASN A 158 -14.77 -21.81 7.43
N HIS A 159 -14.22 -20.92 6.59
CA HIS A 159 -13.43 -21.32 5.42
C HIS A 159 -12.13 -20.52 5.25
N GLY A 160 -11.84 -19.54 6.12
CA GLY A 160 -10.66 -18.68 5.97
C GLY A 160 -9.35 -19.45 6.04
N HIS A 161 -9.29 -20.54 6.81
CA HIS A 161 -8.09 -21.38 6.91
C HIS A 161 -7.81 -22.16 5.62
N GLU A 162 -8.84 -22.66 4.93
CA GLU A 162 -8.72 -23.36 3.64
C GLU A 162 -8.52 -22.38 2.47
N LEU A 163 -9.14 -21.19 2.54
CA LEU A 163 -8.92 -20.14 1.56
C LEU A 163 -7.47 -19.61 1.64
N ASN A 164 -6.95 -19.38 2.85
CA ASN A 164 -5.55 -18.99 3.04
C ASN A 164 -4.61 -20.07 2.50
N LYS A 165 -4.91 -21.35 2.75
CA LYS A 165 -4.11 -22.48 2.25
C LYS A 165 -4.07 -22.54 0.72
N LYS A 166 -5.21 -22.29 0.06
CA LYS A 166 -5.30 -22.22 -1.40
C LYS A 166 -4.58 -20.99 -1.97
N ILE A 167 -4.69 -19.84 -1.32
CA ILE A 167 -3.98 -18.61 -1.73
C ILE A 167 -2.48 -18.79 -1.54
N GLU A 168 -2.03 -19.35 -0.43
CA GLU A 168 -0.61 -19.70 -0.20
C GLU A 168 -0.12 -20.70 -1.27
N ALA A 169 -0.91 -21.71 -1.61
CA ALA A 169 -0.57 -22.66 -2.66
C ALA A 169 -0.47 -22.01 -4.06
N LEU A 170 -1.32 -21.03 -4.38
CA LEU A 170 -1.28 -20.30 -5.64
C LEU A 170 -0.11 -19.29 -5.70
N VAL A 171 0.14 -18.57 -4.61
CA VAL A 171 1.17 -17.53 -4.53
C VAL A 171 2.58 -18.11 -4.40
N ILE A 172 2.75 -19.24 -3.71
CA ILE A 172 4.07 -19.87 -3.51
C ILE A 172 4.46 -20.76 -4.71
N ASN A 173 3.52 -21.36 -5.42
CA ASN A 173 3.83 -22.26 -6.54
C ASN A 173 3.81 -21.62 -7.94
N GLY A 174 3.57 -20.32 -8.06
CA GLY A 174 3.76 -19.57 -9.32
C GLY A 174 3.07 -20.18 -10.54
N GLN A 175 1.77 -20.47 -10.43
CA GLN A 175 0.89 -20.73 -11.57
C GLN A 175 0.08 -19.47 -11.87
#